data_AF-A0A0Q8PRL2-F1
#
_entry.id   AF-A0A0Q8PRL2-F1
#
_cell.length_a   1.000
_cell.length_b   1.000
_cell.length_c   1.000
_cell.angle_alpha   90.00
_cell.angle_beta   90.00
_cell.angle_gamma   90.00
#
_symmetry.space_group_name_H-M   'P 1'
#
loop_
_entity.id
_entity.type
_entity.pdbx_description
1 polymer ?
#
loop_
_entity_poly.entity_id
_entity_poly.type
_entity_poly.pdbx_seq_one_letter_code
_entity_poly.pdbx_strand_id
1 'polypeptide(L)'
;MGPLPASIYWRRRIVVLVALTALLALVLWLVTRPSGDGKSGRGKAAQPAPAQSITPGADPTGPAITTRPGGSGGSGGSTATGGVSGSGGGEVSLTTGGTGTTGTAGTSGTSGTASGGGAGGTSGGSSTPPPVNTAEVMALPVCTASQVSLELAGSQDAYKAKDKPRLSLTVRNTSTGTCRVNLGRTASTVVVTLAESNERIWSSGDCPTERQDTWVQLGAGAGLTETFTWERGRSKPQCATPDTTPAPVGRYLVQATLNGPAGGPVAARTSIRLED
;
A
#
# COMPACT_ATOMS: atom_id res chain seq x y z
N MET A 1 2.12 13.63 45.15
CA MET A 1 3.15 14.13 44.21
C MET A 1 4.43 13.35 44.43
N GLY A 2 4.60 12.22 43.73
CA GLY A 2 5.84 11.43 43.76
C GLY A 2 6.80 11.92 42.67
N PRO A 3 8.12 11.99 42.90
CA PRO A 3 9.07 12.54 41.94
C PRO A 3 9.17 11.64 40.69
N LEU A 4 9.05 12.26 39.51
CA LEU A 4 9.24 11.58 38.23
C LEU A 4 10.68 11.04 38.12
N PRO A 5 10.89 9.85 37.53
CA PRO A 5 12.20 9.21 37.49
C PRO A 5 13.21 10.05 36.70
N ALA A 6 14.23 10.56 37.40
CA ALA A 6 15.35 11.36 36.87
C ALA A 6 16.23 10.63 35.84
N SER A 7 15.93 9.37 35.51
CA SER A 7 16.74 8.49 34.67
C SER A 7 16.58 8.75 33.16
N ILE A 8 15.41 9.24 32.71
CA ILE A 8 15.15 9.47 31.27
C ILE A 8 15.88 10.73 30.77
N TYR A 9 16.01 11.74 31.63
CA TYR A 9 16.72 12.97 31.31
C TYR A 9 18.23 12.76 31.15
N TRP A 10 18.82 11.97 32.05
CA TRP A 10 20.24 11.63 31.98
C TRP A 10 20.57 10.79 30.75
N ARG A 11 19.70 9.84 30.36
CA ARG A 11 19.92 9.03 29.15
C ARG A 11 19.91 9.87 27.87
N ARG A 12 19.00 10.83 27.74
CA ARG A 12 18.98 11.73 26.57
C ARG A 12 20.19 12.67 26.55
N ARG A 13 20.62 13.18 27.70
CA ARG A 13 21.83 14.02 27.79
C ARG A 13 23.10 13.24 27.46
N ILE A 14 23.24 11.99 27.90
CA ILE A 14 24.39 11.14 27.54
C ILE A 14 24.43 10.88 26.03
N VAL A 15 23.28 10.55 25.41
CA VAL A 15 23.21 10.32 23.96
C VAL A 15 23.60 11.58 23.18
N VAL A 16 23.12 12.76 23.60
CA VAL A 16 23.48 14.04 22.96
C VAL A 16 24.97 14.35 23.11
N LEU A 17 25.56 14.12 24.29
CA LEU A 17 27.00 14.33 24.50
C LEU A 17 27.85 13.39 23.65
N VAL A 18 27.49 12.10 23.54
CA VAL A 18 28.20 11.13 22.69
C VAL A 18 28.09 11.46 21.20
N ALA A 19 26.90 11.92 20.75
CA ALA A 19 26.72 12.35 19.37
C ALA A 19 27.57 13.60 19.05
N LEU A 20 27.63 14.57 19.97
CA LEU A 20 28.46 15.77 19.83
C LEU A 20 29.97 15.44 19.79
N THR A 21 30.45 14.55 20.66
CA THR A 21 31.86 14.16 20.66
C THR A 21 32.24 13.37 19.41
N ALA A 22 31.36 12.50 18.92
CA ALA A 22 31.59 11.77 17.66
C ALA A 22 31.65 12.73 16.45
N LEU A 23 30.78 13.74 16.40
CA LEU A 23 30.79 14.77 15.36
C LEU A 23 32.08 15.59 15.38
N LEU A 24 32.53 16.02 16.55
CA LEU A 24 33.79 16.75 16.71
C LEU A 24 35.00 15.90 16.31
N ALA A 25 35.02 14.63 16.69
CA ALA A 25 36.07 13.70 16.28
C ALA A 25 36.09 13.48 14.76
N LEU A 26 34.93 13.37 14.11
CA LEU A 26 34.82 13.22 12.66
C LEU A 26 35.30 14.47 11.91
N VAL A 27 34.95 15.67 12.39
CA VAL A 27 35.43 16.94 11.81
C VAL A 27 36.94 17.07 11.99
N LEU A 28 37.46 16.77 13.18
CA LEU A 28 38.90 16.79 13.42
C LEU A 28 39.62 15.77 12.53
N TRP A 29 39.06 14.58 12.35
CA TRP A 29 39.59 13.57 11.45
C TRP A 29 39.56 14.00 9.99
N LEU A 30 38.53 14.75 9.56
CA LEU A 30 38.44 15.29 8.20
C LEU A 30 39.48 16.38 7.94
N VAL A 31 39.71 17.27 8.92
CA VAL A 31 40.66 18.38 8.83
C VAL A 31 42.11 17.90 8.93
N THR A 32 42.37 16.84 9.69
CA THR A 32 43.70 16.26 9.84
C THR A 32 44.07 15.24 8.76
N ARG A 33 43.22 15.05 7.72
CA ARG A 33 43.60 14.21 6.58
C ARG A 33 44.78 14.88 5.83
N PRO A 34 45.96 14.24 5.76
CA PRO A 34 47.06 14.75 4.97
C PRO A 34 46.64 14.80 3.50
N SER A 35 46.72 15.99 2.89
CA SER A 35 46.51 16.19 1.46
C SER A 35 47.63 15.49 0.69
N GLY A 36 47.31 14.34 0.10
CA GLY A 36 48.18 13.59 -0.80
C GLY A 36 48.00 14.03 -2.25
N ASP A 37 49.09 14.53 -2.82
CA ASP A 37 49.33 14.94 -4.21
C ASP A 37 49.13 13.77 -5.21
N GLY A 38 48.60 14.07 -6.40
CA GLY A 38 48.33 13.09 -7.46
C GLY A 38 48.02 13.75 -8.81
N LYS A 39 49.07 13.89 -9.62
CA LYS A 39 49.27 14.78 -10.78
C LYS A 39 48.64 14.31 -12.11
N SER A 40 48.09 15.29 -12.83
CA SER A 40 47.96 15.49 -14.30
C SER A 40 47.76 14.31 -15.29
N GLY A 41 46.65 14.37 -16.03
CA GLY A 41 46.50 13.81 -17.38
C GLY A 41 45.72 14.78 -18.28
N ARG A 42 46.43 15.57 -19.08
CA ARG A 42 45.89 16.54 -20.04
C ARG A 42 45.64 15.84 -21.38
N GLY A 43 44.39 15.52 -21.69
CA GLY A 43 43.92 15.08 -23.01
C GLY A 43 43.13 16.20 -23.69
N LYS A 44 43.47 16.50 -24.95
CA LYS A 44 42.93 17.61 -25.74
C LYS A 44 41.46 17.44 -26.17
N ALA A 45 40.78 18.58 -26.21
CA ALA A 45 39.62 19.03 -26.99
C ALA A 45 38.82 18.04 -27.87
N ALA A 46 37.49 18.09 -27.69
CA ALA A 46 36.53 18.23 -28.79
C ALA A 46 35.31 19.04 -28.30
N GLN A 47 34.94 20.05 -29.08
CA GLN A 47 33.89 21.03 -28.81
C GLN A 47 32.54 20.49 -29.29
N PRO A 48 31.43 20.59 -28.54
CA PRO A 48 30.12 20.18 -29.05
C PRO A 48 29.63 21.14 -30.15
N ALA A 49 29.36 20.59 -31.33
CA ALA A 49 28.66 21.26 -32.43
C ALA A 49 27.16 21.47 -32.10
N PRO A 50 26.49 22.45 -32.73
CA PRO A 50 25.15 22.90 -32.34
C PRO A 50 24.04 21.88 -32.66
N ALA A 51 22.91 22.07 -31.98
CA ALA A 51 21.71 21.25 -31.99
C ALA A 51 21.14 20.99 -33.39
N GLN A 52 20.77 19.73 -33.65
CA GLN A 52 19.92 19.34 -34.78
C GLN A 52 18.47 19.72 -34.44
N SER A 53 17.83 20.50 -35.32
CA SER A 53 16.41 20.80 -35.27
C SER A 53 15.59 19.55 -35.61
N ILE A 54 14.65 19.20 -34.74
CA ILE A 54 13.70 18.12 -34.98
C ILE A 54 12.55 18.71 -35.80
N THR A 55 12.45 18.32 -37.06
CA THR A 55 11.31 18.61 -37.93
C THR A 55 10.05 17.95 -37.36
N PRO A 56 8.90 18.64 -37.23
CA PRO A 56 7.64 18.02 -36.87
C PRO A 56 7.27 16.91 -37.87
N GLY A 57 7.12 15.69 -37.36
CA GLY A 57 6.62 14.56 -38.12
C GLY A 57 5.13 14.73 -38.45
N ALA A 58 4.75 14.27 -39.63
CA ALA A 58 3.46 14.47 -40.27
C ALA A 58 2.23 14.04 -39.45
N ASP A 59 1.16 14.84 -39.57
CA ASP A 59 -0.19 14.55 -39.10
C ASP A 59 -0.75 13.26 -39.72
N PRO A 60 -1.31 12.32 -38.92
CA PRO A 60 -2.13 11.26 -39.47
C PRO A 60 -3.47 11.83 -39.95
N THR A 61 -3.60 12.01 -41.25
CA THR A 61 -4.88 12.22 -41.95
C THR A 61 -5.61 10.88 -42.02
N GLY A 62 -6.54 10.66 -41.10
CA GLY A 62 -7.47 9.53 -41.10
C GLY A 62 -8.87 9.97 -40.65
N PRO A 63 -9.95 9.50 -41.29
CA PRO A 63 -11.27 10.09 -41.13
C PRO A 63 -11.85 9.88 -39.73
N ALA A 64 -12.43 10.96 -39.19
CA ALA A 64 -13.21 10.96 -37.97
C ALA A 64 -14.44 10.05 -38.11
N ILE A 65 -14.44 8.91 -37.43
CA ILE A 65 -15.63 8.07 -37.29
C ILE A 65 -16.50 8.67 -36.18
N THR A 66 -17.44 9.52 -36.60
CA THR A 66 -18.56 9.99 -35.77
C THR A 66 -19.64 8.91 -35.76
N THR A 67 -19.82 8.25 -34.62
CA THR A 67 -21.07 7.51 -34.34
C THR A 67 -21.33 7.48 -32.84
N ARG A 68 -22.30 8.29 -32.41
CA ARG A 68 -23.08 8.13 -31.18
C ARG A 68 -24.40 7.47 -31.58
N PRO A 69 -24.77 6.33 -30.99
CA PRO A 69 -26.03 6.25 -30.22
C PRO A 69 -25.91 5.22 -29.06
N GLY A 70 -26.64 5.24 -27.96
CA GLY A 70 -27.78 6.00 -27.48
C GLY A 70 -28.01 5.59 -26.01
N GLY A 71 -28.66 6.44 -25.24
CA GLY A 71 -29.01 6.17 -23.84
C GLY A 71 -30.36 5.45 -23.70
N SER A 72 -30.43 4.57 -22.70
CA SER A 72 -31.63 4.03 -22.04
C SER A 72 -31.15 3.54 -20.66
N GLY A 73 -31.60 3.99 -19.50
CA GLY A 73 -32.99 4.22 -19.10
C GLY A 73 -33.52 2.92 -18.50
N GLY A 74 -33.49 2.75 -17.17
CA GLY A 74 -34.06 1.58 -16.51
C GLY A 74 -33.72 1.41 -15.04
N SER A 75 -34.60 1.94 -14.18
CA SER A 75 -34.67 1.73 -12.73
C SER A 75 -34.94 0.26 -12.36
N GLY A 76 -34.50 -0.15 -11.17
CA GLY A 76 -34.93 -1.40 -10.55
C GLY A 76 -34.31 -1.59 -9.18
N GLY A 77 -34.99 -1.12 -8.13
CA GLY A 77 -34.64 -1.44 -6.75
C GLY A 77 -34.93 -2.90 -6.43
N SER A 78 -34.19 -3.47 -5.49
CA SER A 78 -34.63 -4.62 -4.71
C SER A 78 -33.91 -4.67 -3.37
N THR A 79 -34.73 -4.52 -2.33
CA THR A 79 -34.49 -4.76 -0.92
C THR A 79 -34.12 -6.23 -0.69
N ALA A 80 -33.13 -6.51 0.15
CA ALA A 80 -33.01 -7.80 0.81
C ALA A 80 -32.42 -7.63 2.21
N THR A 81 -33.30 -7.80 3.20
CA THR A 81 -33.04 -7.98 4.62
C THR A 81 -32.52 -9.40 4.86
N GLY A 82 -31.57 -9.58 5.79
CA GLY A 82 -31.22 -10.92 6.28
C GLY A 82 -29.91 -10.92 7.04
N GLY A 83 -30.00 -10.89 8.37
CA GLY A 83 -28.85 -10.99 9.27
C GLY A 83 -28.31 -12.41 9.42
N VAL A 84 -27.04 -12.50 9.77
CA VAL A 84 -26.46 -13.64 10.47
C VAL A 84 -25.52 -13.12 11.55
N SER A 85 -25.89 -13.42 12.80
CA SER A 85 -25.00 -13.33 13.96
C SER A 85 -23.94 -14.42 13.85
N GLY A 86 -22.66 -14.03 14.00
CA GLY A 86 -21.52 -14.94 14.06
C GLY A 86 -20.31 -14.21 14.64
N SER A 87 -19.72 -14.80 15.65
CA SER A 87 -18.84 -14.19 16.66
C SER A 87 -17.36 -14.18 16.27
N GLY A 88 -16.64 -13.13 16.68
CA GLY A 88 -15.23 -13.18 17.09
C GLY A 88 -14.13 -13.14 16.01
N GLY A 89 -13.10 -12.31 16.26
CA GLY A 89 -11.78 -12.45 15.62
C GLY A 89 -11.55 -11.55 14.41
N GLY A 90 -10.62 -10.59 14.54
CA GLY A 90 -10.14 -9.81 13.41
C GLY A 90 -9.16 -10.65 12.58
N GLU A 91 -9.67 -11.47 11.67
CA GLU A 91 -8.87 -12.23 10.73
C GLU A 91 -8.45 -11.34 9.54
N VAL A 92 -7.14 -11.23 9.29
CA VAL A 92 -6.64 -10.67 8.03
C VAL A 92 -6.94 -11.69 6.93
N SER A 93 -8.01 -11.46 6.17
CA SER A 93 -8.35 -12.30 5.02
C SER A 93 -7.68 -11.75 3.77
N LEU A 94 -6.55 -12.35 3.40
CA LEU A 94 -5.88 -12.10 2.11
C LEU A 94 -6.56 -12.95 1.05
N THR A 95 -7.14 -12.31 0.03
CA THR A 95 -7.81 -13.00 -1.08
C THR A 95 -7.13 -12.66 -2.40
N THR A 96 -6.74 -13.70 -3.13
CA THR A 96 -6.19 -13.60 -4.49
C THR A 96 -7.35 -13.67 -5.48
N GLY A 97 -7.78 -12.53 -6.01
CA GLY A 97 -8.84 -12.47 -7.03
C GLY A 97 -8.27 -12.65 -8.44
N GLY A 98 -8.58 -13.78 -9.08
CA GLY A 98 -8.37 -14.01 -10.52
C GLY A 98 -9.70 -13.90 -11.27
N THR A 99 -9.75 -13.08 -12.31
CA THR A 99 -10.91 -12.94 -13.21
C THR A 99 -10.94 -14.08 -14.23
N GLY A 100 -11.87 -15.03 -14.06
CA GLY A 100 -12.13 -16.13 -14.98
C GLY A 100 -13.45 -15.95 -15.74
N THR A 101 -13.37 -16.01 -17.06
CA THR A 101 -14.41 -15.83 -18.07
C THR A 101 -15.55 -16.86 -18.00
N THR A 102 -16.74 -16.41 -18.37
CA THR A 102 -18.02 -17.14 -18.49
C THR A 102 -17.98 -18.34 -19.45
N GLY A 103 -18.59 -19.46 -19.05
CA GLY A 103 -18.95 -20.58 -19.93
C GLY A 103 -20.17 -21.35 -19.37
N THR A 104 -21.24 -21.39 -20.15
CA THR A 104 -22.58 -21.91 -19.80
C THR A 104 -22.76 -23.38 -20.19
N ALA A 105 -23.39 -24.14 -19.29
CA ALA A 105 -24.25 -25.34 -19.39
C ALA A 105 -23.92 -26.54 -20.33
N GLY A 106 -24.08 -27.75 -19.78
CA GLY A 106 -24.28 -29.00 -20.53
C GLY A 106 -24.41 -30.24 -19.62
N THR A 107 -25.48 -31.01 -19.81
CA THR A 107 -26.06 -32.03 -18.93
C THR A 107 -25.56 -33.47 -19.19
N SER A 108 -25.73 -34.33 -18.17
CA SER A 108 -25.90 -35.82 -18.19
C SER A 108 -24.78 -36.74 -18.71
N GLY A 109 -24.33 -37.62 -17.80
CA GLY A 109 -24.70 -39.04 -17.85
C GLY A 109 -23.84 -40.02 -18.67
N THR A 110 -23.27 -40.99 -17.94
CA THR A 110 -22.96 -42.38 -18.32
C THR A 110 -21.47 -42.75 -18.42
N SER A 111 -21.19 -43.82 -17.67
CA SER A 111 -19.97 -44.56 -17.42
C SER A 111 -19.34 -45.23 -18.65
N GLY A 112 -18.00 -45.18 -18.72
CA GLY A 112 -17.18 -45.98 -19.64
C GLY A 112 -15.67 -45.75 -19.44
N THR A 113 -15.07 -46.66 -18.67
CA THR A 113 -13.66 -47.12 -18.62
C THR A 113 -12.56 -46.33 -19.35
N ALA A 114 -11.54 -45.85 -18.61
CA ALA A 114 -10.12 -45.95 -18.97
C ALA A 114 -9.19 -45.49 -17.82
N SER A 115 -8.09 -46.22 -17.67
CA SER A 115 -6.95 -45.95 -16.80
C SER A 115 -6.29 -44.58 -17.10
N GLY A 116 -5.84 -43.89 -16.06
CA GLY A 116 -5.01 -42.69 -16.20
C GLY A 116 -5.00 -41.86 -14.92
N GLY A 117 -3.84 -41.81 -14.26
CA GLY A 117 -3.62 -40.95 -13.10
C GLY A 117 -3.84 -39.48 -13.44
N GLY A 118 -4.46 -38.78 -12.49
CA GLY A 118 -4.68 -37.34 -12.58
C GLY A 118 -5.29 -36.90 -11.26
N ALA A 119 -4.45 -36.37 -10.38
CA ALA A 119 -4.90 -35.70 -9.17
C ALA A 119 -5.88 -34.60 -9.57
N GLY A 120 -7.17 -34.83 -9.28
CA GLY A 120 -8.22 -33.83 -9.42
C GLY A 120 -7.89 -32.68 -8.48
N GLY A 121 -7.33 -31.62 -9.06
CA GLY A 121 -7.17 -30.33 -8.41
C GLY A 121 -8.56 -29.80 -8.08
N THR A 122 -9.02 -30.09 -6.88
CA THR A 122 -10.11 -29.38 -6.24
C THR A 122 -9.67 -27.92 -6.09
N SER A 123 -10.06 -27.06 -7.02
CA SER A 123 -10.06 -25.61 -6.84
C SER A 123 -11.19 -25.23 -5.87
N GLY A 124 -11.08 -25.74 -4.64
CA GLY A 124 -11.67 -25.11 -3.49
C GLY A 124 -10.92 -23.81 -3.29
N GLY A 125 -11.62 -22.68 -3.40
CA GLY A 125 -11.15 -21.39 -2.94
C GLY A 125 -10.96 -21.42 -1.43
N SER A 126 -9.92 -22.12 -0.99
CA SER A 126 -9.36 -21.98 0.34
C SER A 126 -8.61 -20.66 0.32
N SER A 127 -9.13 -19.69 1.07
CA SER A 127 -8.42 -18.47 1.43
C SER A 127 -7.28 -18.82 2.38
N THR A 128 -6.30 -19.58 1.89
CA THR A 128 -5.03 -19.73 2.59
C THR A 128 -4.29 -18.42 2.40
N PRO A 129 -3.94 -17.69 3.48
CA PRO A 129 -3.17 -16.47 3.35
C PRO A 129 -1.87 -16.77 2.60
N PRO A 130 -1.41 -15.86 1.71
CA PRO A 130 -0.20 -16.09 0.94
C PRO A 130 0.98 -16.36 1.88
N PRO A 131 1.91 -17.24 1.49
CA PRO A 131 3.11 -17.47 2.28
C PRO A 131 3.86 -16.15 2.47
N VAL A 132 4.21 -15.84 3.72
CA VAL A 132 4.91 -14.61 4.10
C VAL A 132 6.32 -14.95 4.58
N ASN A 133 7.29 -14.08 4.27
CA ASN A 133 8.68 -14.17 4.75
C ASN A 133 9.38 -15.53 4.51
N THR A 134 8.99 -16.30 3.47
CA THR A 134 9.68 -17.54 3.12
C THR A 134 10.99 -17.26 2.39
N ALA A 135 11.89 -18.25 2.32
CA ALA A 135 13.16 -18.10 1.62
C ALA A 135 12.97 -17.75 0.13
N GLU A 136 11.95 -18.33 -0.50
CA GLU A 136 11.57 -18.08 -1.91
C GLU A 136 11.09 -16.64 -2.08
N VAL A 137 10.24 -16.15 -1.17
CA VAL A 137 9.77 -14.76 -1.20
C VAL A 137 10.95 -13.81 -1.02
N MET A 138 11.86 -14.08 -0.10
CA MET A 138 13.00 -13.19 0.18
C MET A 138 14.04 -13.15 -0.94
N ALA A 139 14.11 -14.18 -1.78
CA ALA A 139 14.98 -14.23 -2.96
C ALA A 139 14.46 -13.38 -4.13
N LEU A 140 13.20 -12.95 -4.11
CA LEU A 140 12.63 -12.10 -5.15
C LEU A 140 13.14 -10.65 -5.06
N PRO A 141 13.25 -9.93 -6.19
CA PRO A 141 13.54 -8.51 -6.18
C PRO A 141 12.41 -7.73 -5.52
N VAL A 142 12.74 -6.63 -4.84
CA VAL A 142 11.74 -5.70 -4.30
C VAL A 142 11.05 -4.99 -5.47
N CYS A 143 9.71 -4.94 -5.46
CA CYS A 143 8.96 -4.24 -6.49
C CYS A 143 9.37 -2.76 -6.56
N THR A 144 9.50 -2.18 -7.75
CA THR A 144 9.72 -0.73 -7.87
C THR A 144 8.42 0.05 -7.72
N ALA A 145 8.52 1.33 -7.39
CA ALA A 145 7.36 2.23 -7.28
C ALA A 145 6.56 2.34 -8.60
N SER A 146 7.23 2.21 -9.76
CA SER A 146 6.58 2.22 -11.08
C SER A 146 5.88 0.91 -11.44
N GLN A 147 6.22 -0.20 -10.78
CA GLN A 147 5.59 -1.50 -11.01
C GLN A 147 4.36 -1.72 -10.14
N VAL A 148 4.19 -0.93 -9.07
CA VAL A 148 3.11 -1.11 -8.09
C VAL A 148 2.07 -0.01 -8.24
N SER A 149 0.81 -0.40 -8.40
CA SER A 149 -0.34 0.50 -8.27
C SER A 149 -1.07 0.23 -6.97
N LEU A 150 -1.44 1.29 -6.25
CA LEU A 150 -2.30 1.21 -5.08
C LEU A 150 -3.69 1.71 -5.42
N GLU A 151 -4.70 1.00 -4.93
CA GLU A 151 -6.09 1.42 -4.96
C GLU A 151 -6.65 1.37 -3.55
N LEU A 152 -7.29 2.46 -3.12
CA LEU A 152 -7.87 2.57 -1.79
C LEU A 152 -9.35 2.87 -1.93
N ALA A 153 -10.19 2.03 -1.33
CA ALA A 153 -11.64 2.21 -1.32
C ALA A 153 -12.20 2.05 0.08
N GLY A 154 -13.23 2.83 0.40
CA GLY A 154 -14.11 2.52 1.52
C GLY A 154 -15.14 1.47 1.09
N SER A 155 -15.58 0.63 2.02
CA SER A 155 -16.73 -0.26 1.80
C SER A 155 -18.02 0.51 1.46
N GLN A 156 -18.11 1.76 1.88
CA GLN A 156 -19.19 2.72 1.62
C GLN A 156 -18.61 4.13 1.50
N ASP A 157 -19.33 5.02 0.80
CA ASP A 157 -18.98 6.44 0.70
C ASP A 157 -19.38 7.25 1.95
N ALA A 158 -20.41 6.78 2.65
CA ALA A 158 -20.96 7.40 3.85
C ALA A 158 -21.26 6.33 4.90
N TYR A 159 -21.01 6.63 6.17
CA TYR A 159 -21.18 5.72 7.30
C TYR A 159 -22.05 6.39 8.37
N LYS A 160 -23.14 5.74 8.79
CA LYS A 160 -24.05 6.26 9.84
C LYS A 160 -23.44 6.16 11.23
N ALA A 161 -24.06 6.75 12.25
CA ALA A 161 -23.60 6.54 13.61
C ALA A 161 -23.43 5.05 13.93
N LYS A 162 -22.32 4.72 14.62
CA LYS A 162 -21.87 3.37 14.99
C LYS A 162 -21.32 2.51 13.85
N ASP A 163 -21.48 2.88 12.58
CA ASP A 163 -20.86 2.18 11.47
C ASP A 163 -19.35 2.45 11.46
N LYS A 164 -18.56 1.38 11.45
CA LYS A 164 -17.10 1.45 11.45
C LYS A 164 -16.59 1.48 10.02
N PRO A 165 -15.89 2.55 9.58
CA PRO A 165 -15.30 2.57 8.26
C PRO A 165 -14.36 1.40 8.03
N ARG A 166 -14.68 0.60 7.00
CA ARG A 166 -13.79 -0.45 6.49
C ARG A 166 -13.17 0.04 5.19
N LEU A 167 -11.84 0.01 5.16
CA LEU A 167 -11.01 0.54 4.09
C LEU A 167 -10.24 -0.63 3.47
N SER A 168 -10.45 -0.88 2.19
CA SER A 168 -9.72 -1.89 1.42
C SER A 168 -8.61 -1.22 0.61
N LEU A 169 -7.37 -1.59 0.89
CA LEU A 169 -6.19 -1.21 0.13
C LEU A 169 -5.78 -2.36 -0.77
N THR A 170 -5.94 -2.22 -2.08
CA THR A 170 -5.48 -3.20 -3.06
C THR A 170 -4.12 -2.77 -3.60
N VAL A 171 -3.12 -3.63 -3.41
CA VAL A 171 -1.76 -3.51 -3.94
C VAL A 171 -1.64 -4.40 -5.16
N ARG A 172 -1.39 -3.82 -6.33
CA ARG A 172 -1.32 -4.56 -7.60
C ARG A 172 0.03 -4.38 -8.28
N ASN A 173 0.60 -5.48 -8.75
CA ASN A 173 1.77 -5.47 -9.62
C ASN A 173 1.30 -5.34 -11.06
N THR A 174 1.63 -4.21 -11.67
CA THR A 174 1.29 -3.85 -13.06
C THR A 174 2.35 -4.28 -14.07
N SER A 175 3.44 -4.90 -13.58
CA SER A 175 4.51 -5.42 -14.41
C SER A 175 4.29 -6.88 -14.80
N THR A 176 5.14 -7.35 -15.71
CA THR A 176 5.17 -8.74 -16.17
C THR A 176 6.12 -9.63 -15.34
N GLY A 177 6.84 -9.07 -14.38
CA GLY A 177 7.77 -9.79 -13.51
C GLY A 177 7.18 -10.05 -12.13
N THR A 178 7.63 -11.13 -11.48
CA THR A 178 7.31 -11.39 -10.07
C THR A 178 8.27 -10.62 -9.17
N CYS A 179 7.76 -9.97 -8.15
CA CYS A 179 8.54 -9.23 -7.16
C CYS A 179 7.96 -9.44 -5.76
N ARG A 180 8.65 -8.92 -4.74
CA ARG A 180 8.15 -8.92 -3.35
C ARG A 180 7.83 -7.51 -2.88
N VAL A 181 6.83 -7.42 -2.02
CA VAL A 181 6.38 -6.17 -1.40
C VAL A 181 6.24 -6.38 0.11
N ASN A 182 6.54 -5.34 0.89
CA ASN A 182 6.39 -5.36 2.34
C ASN A 182 5.02 -4.81 2.72
N LEU A 183 4.13 -5.67 3.21
CA LEU A 183 2.80 -5.31 3.73
C LEU A 183 2.77 -5.29 5.26
N GLY A 184 3.93 -5.20 5.91
CA GLY A 184 4.00 -5.02 7.36
C GLY A 184 3.32 -3.71 7.78
N ARG A 185 2.73 -3.67 8.98
CA ARG A 185 1.92 -2.53 9.48
C ARG A 185 2.69 -1.21 9.59
N THR A 186 4.02 -1.29 9.59
CA THR A 186 4.95 -0.15 9.57
C THR A 186 5.27 0.33 8.14
N ALA A 187 5.13 -0.56 7.16
CA ALA A 187 5.32 -0.28 5.74
C ALA A 187 4.01 0.17 5.06
N SER A 188 2.88 -0.50 5.33
CA SER A 188 1.53 -0.14 4.86
C SER A 188 0.80 0.70 5.91
N THR A 189 0.74 2.02 5.69
CA THR A 189 0.10 2.96 6.62
C THR A 189 -1.10 3.64 5.98
N VAL A 190 -2.23 3.66 6.70
CA VAL A 190 -3.43 4.43 6.35
C VAL A 190 -3.58 5.58 7.34
N VAL A 191 -3.72 6.81 6.82
CA VAL A 191 -3.95 8.03 7.58
C VAL A 191 -5.34 8.57 7.24
N VAL A 192 -6.10 8.93 8.27
CA VAL A 192 -7.43 9.54 8.16
C VAL A 192 -7.35 10.97 8.64
N THR A 193 -7.73 11.89 7.78
CA THR A 193 -7.64 13.34 7.99
C THR A 193 -9.01 13.97 7.75
N LEU A 194 -9.41 14.89 8.61
CA LEU A 194 -10.63 15.66 8.43
C LEU A 194 -10.44 16.67 7.29
N ALA A 195 -11.30 16.62 6.27
CA ALA A 195 -11.08 17.36 5.03
C ALA A 195 -11.22 18.88 5.18
N GLU A 196 -12.02 19.33 6.14
CA GLU A 196 -12.29 20.77 6.36
C GLU A 196 -11.13 21.50 7.04
N SER A 197 -10.50 20.85 8.02
CA SER A 197 -9.44 21.44 8.84
C SER A 197 -8.05 20.90 8.50
N ASN A 198 -7.97 19.85 7.66
CA ASN A 198 -6.77 19.06 7.43
C ASN A 198 -6.17 18.46 8.73
N GLU A 199 -7.00 18.28 9.77
CA GLU A 199 -6.60 17.69 11.04
C GLU A 199 -6.45 16.16 10.89
N ARG A 200 -5.28 15.62 11.25
CA ARG A 200 -5.07 14.18 11.31
C ARG A 200 -5.80 13.59 12.52
N ILE A 201 -6.82 12.78 12.26
CA ILE A 201 -7.62 12.14 13.30
C ILE A 201 -7.03 10.80 13.71
N TRP A 202 -6.60 9.99 12.75
CA TRP A 202 -6.12 8.64 13.02
C TRP A 202 -5.05 8.19 12.02
N SER A 203 -4.16 7.29 12.43
CA SER A 203 -3.47 6.43 11.48
C SER A 203 -3.21 5.02 11.99
N SER A 204 -3.18 4.09 11.04
CA SER A 204 -2.92 2.69 11.29
C SER A 204 -1.49 2.39 11.76
N GLY A 205 -0.56 3.34 11.61
CA GLY A 205 0.84 3.21 11.99
C GLY A 205 1.18 3.77 13.38
N ASP A 206 0.19 4.33 14.10
CA ASP A 206 0.43 4.96 15.41
C ASP A 206 0.66 3.95 16.55
N CYS A 207 -0.06 2.83 16.50
CA CYS A 207 0.10 1.73 17.44
C CYS A 207 -0.15 0.37 16.77
N PRO A 208 0.76 -0.07 15.88
CA PRO A 208 0.66 -1.39 15.29
C PRO A 208 0.96 -2.47 16.34
N THR A 209 0.11 -3.51 16.40
CA THR A 209 0.30 -4.69 17.25
C THR A 209 1.53 -5.50 16.84
N GLU A 210 1.79 -5.55 15.53
CA GLU A 210 2.92 -6.24 14.91
C GLU A 210 3.78 -5.22 14.16
N ARG A 211 5.08 -5.20 14.44
CA ARG A 211 6.03 -4.23 13.87
C ARG A 211 7.02 -4.84 12.89
N GLN A 212 6.96 -6.15 12.72
CA GLN A 212 7.80 -6.87 11.78
C GLN A 212 7.40 -6.59 10.33
N ASP A 213 8.39 -6.68 9.45
CA ASP A 213 8.15 -6.69 8.02
C ASP A 213 7.39 -7.96 7.64
N THR A 214 6.45 -7.79 6.71
CA THR A 214 5.67 -8.89 6.14
C THR A 214 5.90 -8.89 4.65
N TRP A 215 6.95 -9.57 4.22
CA TRP A 215 7.27 -9.70 2.80
C TRP A 215 6.39 -10.76 2.18
N VAL A 216 5.70 -10.37 1.11
CA VAL A 216 4.83 -11.24 0.33
C VAL A 216 5.23 -11.20 -1.13
N GLN A 217 5.06 -12.32 -1.81
CA GLN A 217 5.22 -12.39 -3.25
C GLN A 217 4.02 -11.73 -3.94
N LEU A 218 4.31 -10.90 -4.93
CA LEU A 218 3.33 -10.29 -5.81
C LEU A 218 3.67 -10.67 -7.26
N GLY A 219 2.93 -11.66 -7.78
CA GLY A 219 3.08 -12.14 -9.15
C GLY A 219 2.75 -11.07 -10.19
N ALA A 220 3.13 -11.32 -11.44
CA ALA A 220 2.78 -10.47 -12.57
C ALA A 220 1.26 -10.28 -12.70
N GLY A 221 0.79 -9.04 -12.79
CA GLY A 221 -0.65 -8.71 -12.85
C GLY A 221 -1.45 -9.00 -11.55
N ALA A 222 -0.84 -9.64 -10.55
CA ALA A 222 -1.52 -10.06 -9.33
C ALA A 222 -1.83 -8.85 -8.42
N GLY A 223 -2.91 -8.99 -7.65
CA GLY A 223 -3.31 -8.03 -6.64
C GLY A 223 -3.50 -8.71 -5.28
N LEU A 224 -3.09 -8.02 -4.22
CA LEU A 224 -3.35 -8.38 -2.83
C LEU A 224 -4.14 -7.26 -2.18
N THR A 225 -5.15 -7.61 -1.37
CA THR A 225 -5.99 -6.62 -0.69
C THR A 225 -5.80 -6.71 0.82
N GLU A 226 -5.42 -5.59 1.44
CA GLU A 226 -5.40 -5.40 2.88
C GLU A 226 -6.67 -4.67 3.32
N THR A 227 -7.27 -5.10 4.43
CA THR A 227 -8.45 -4.43 5.00
C THR A 227 -8.09 -3.77 6.32
N PHE A 228 -8.39 -2.47 6.44
CA PHE A 228 -8.24 -1.69 7.64
C PHE A 228 -9.62 -1.30 8.18
N THR A 229 -9.85 -1.55 9.46
CA THR A 229 -11.07 -1.09 10.14
C THR A 229 -10.71 0.05 11.06
N TRP A 230 -11.37 1.20 10.87
CA TRP A 230 -11.20 2.35 11.73
C TRP A 230 -12.39 2.47 12.68
N GLU A 231 -12.12 2.52 13.97
CA GLU A 231 -13.11 2.54 15.06
C GLU A 231 -13.71 3.93 15.33
N ARG A 232 -13.54 4.88 14.41
CA ARG A 232 -13.88 6.32 14.61
C ARG A 232 -13.18 6.98 15.81
N GLY A 233 -12.15 6.33 16.36
CA GLY A 233 -11.33 6.86 17.45
C GLY A 233 -10.14 7.65 16.92
N ARG A 234 -9.64 8.58 17.74
CA ARG A 234 -8.36 9.25 17.48
C ARG A 234 -7.19 8.34 17.82
N SER A 235 -6.05 8.53 17.16
CA SER A 235 -4.79 7.87 17.54
C SER A 235 -3.66 8.87 17.75
N LYS A 236 -2.65 8.46 18.52
CA LYS A 236 -1.42 9.22 18.74
C LYS A 236 -0.21 8.33 18.44
N PRO A 237 0.88 8.88 17.87
CA PRO A 237 2.10 8.12 17.63
C PRO A 237 2.66 7.45 18.88
N GLN A 238 3.44 6.38 18.68
CA GLN A 238 4.12 5.65 19.75
C GLN A 238 3.17 5.03 20.79
N CYS A 239 1.95 4.66 20.40
CA CYS A 239 0.92 4.14 21.31
C CYS A 239 0.62 5.07 22.49
N ALA A 240 0.83 6.38 22.36
CA ALA A 240 0.45 7.33 23.41
C ALA A 240 -1.07 7.34 23.58
N THR A 241 -1.54 7.65 24.80
CA THR A 241 -2.96 7.70 25.12
C THR A 241 -3.67 8.70 24.19
N PRO A 242 -4.62 8.25 23.35
CA PRO A 242 -5.34 9.13 22.45
C PRO A 242 -6.38 9.97 23.17
N ASP A 243 -6.74 11.09 22.56
CA ASP A 243 -7.86 11.91 23.02
C ASP A 243 -9.16 11.08 22.92
N THR A 244 -9.97 11.07 23.99
CA THR A 244 -11.22 10.29 24.05
C THR A 244 -12.37 10.96 23.29
N THR A 245 -12.17 12.18 22.80
CA THR A 245 -13.13 12.88 21.95
C THR A 245 -13.35 12.08 20.66
N PRO A 246 -14.60 11.72 20.33
CA PRO A 246 -14.92 11.02 19.09
C PRO A 246 -14.50 11.80 17.84
N ALA A 247 -14.26 11.10 16.74
CA ALA A 247 -14.10 11.74 15.45
C ALA A 247 -15.40 12.50 15.06
N PRO A 248 -15.32 13.78 14.66
CA PRO A 248 -16.50 14.57 14.32
C PRO A 248 -17.23 14.01 13.09
N VAL A 249 -18.52 14.33 12.92
CA VAL A 249 -19.19 14.11 11.64
C VAL A 249 -18.58 15.02 10.57
N GLY A 250 -18.61 14.58 9.32
CA GLY A 250 -18.04 15.36 8.21
C GLY A 250 -17.33 14.51 7.17
N ARG A 251 -16.64 15.20 6.25
CA ARG A 251 -15.86 14.55 5.18
C ARG A 251 -14.43 14.29 5.63
N TYR A 252 -13.93 13.13 5.26
CA TYR A 252 -12.60 12.66 5.57
C TYR A 252 -11.84 12.34 4.30
N LEU A 253 -10.58 12.76 4.25
CA LEU A 253 -9.60 12.28 3.30
C LEU A 253 -8.86 11.10 3.93
N VAL A 254 -8.89 9.96 3.26
CA VAL A 254 -8.13 8.77 3.65
C VAL A 254 -6.98 8.63 2.68
N GLN A 255 -5.76 8.55 3.19
CA GLN A 255 -4.57 8.31 2.40
C GLN A 255 -3.89 7.02 2.87
N ALA A 256 -3.68 6.09 1.95
CA ALA A 256 -2.80 4.95 2.15
C ALA A 256 -1.43 5.26 1.55
N THR A 257 -0.38 4.89 2.27
CA THR A 257 1.00 4.97 1.82
C THR A 257 1.65 3.61 2.03
N LEU A 258 2.25 3.08 0.96
CA LEU A 258 3.07 1.89 1.00
C LEU A 258 4.54 2.29 0.88
N ASN A 259 5.27 2.11 1.97
CA ASN A 259 6.72 2.26 2.02
C ASN A 259 7.39 0.94 1.62
N GLY A 260 8.59 1.01 1.06
CA GLY A 260 9.35 -0.18 0.70
C GLY A 260 9.51 -0.46 -0.79
N PRO A 261 8.60 -0.05 -1.72
CA PRO A 261 8.91 -0.12 -3.13
C PRO A 261 10.19 0.63 -3.48
N ALA A 262 11.03 0.04 -4.34
CA ALA A 262 12.27 0.66 -4.77
C ALA A 262 11.97 1.91 -5.62
N GLY A 263 12.65 3.01 -5.31
CA GLY A 263 12.42 4.30 -5.98
C GLY A 263 11.43 5.23 -5.27
N GLY A 264 10.82 4.81 -4.16
CA GLY A 264 10.04 5.71 -3.29
C GLY A 264 8.69 5.12 -2.85
N PRO A 265 7.99 5.83 -1.96
CA PRO A 265 6.68 5.40 -1.50
C PRO A 265 5.62 5.55 -2.61
N VAL A 266 4.68 4.63 -2.65
CA VAL A 266 3.47 4.73 -3.48
C VAL A 266 2.29 5.09 -2.58
N ALA A 267 1.36 5.90 -3.06
CA ALA A 267 0.20 6.31 -2.27
C ALA A 267 -1.10 6.23 -3.08
N ALA A 268 -2.20 5.99 -2.36
CA ALA A 268 -3.56 6.07 -2.88
C ALA A 268 -4.42 6.89 -1.92
N ARG A 269 -5.47 7.51 -2.45
CA ARG A 269 -6.38 8.35 -1.68
C ARG A 269 -7.82 8.03 -2.01
N THR A 270 -8.68 8.18 -1.02
CA THR A 270 -10.12 8.16 -1.18
C THR A 270 -10.77 9.13 -0.20
N SER A 271 -12.07 9.38 -0.36
CA SER A 271 -12.83 10.21 0.57
C SER A 271 -14.02 9.42 1.12
N ILE A 272 -14.29 9.57 2.40
CA ILE A 272 -15.46 9.01 3.06
C ILE A 272 -16.17 10.09 3.86
N ARG A 273 -17.43 9.86 4.23
CA ARG A 273 -18.21 10.76 5.09
C ARG A 273 -18.71 10.02 6.32
N LEU A 274 -18.59 10.66 7.47
CA LEU A 274 -19.26 10.23 8.69
C LEU A 274 -20.53 11.06 8.88
N GLU A 275 -21.63 10.36 9.10
CA GLU A 275 -22.96 10.91 9.36
C GLU A 275 -23.41 10.50 10.77
N ASP A 276 -24.41 11.24 11.27
CA ASP A 276 -25.10 10.95 12.53
C ASP A 276 -26.03 9.71 12.43
#